data_AF-A0A4Q4SZ82-F1
#
_entry.id   AF-A0A4Q4SZ82-F1
#
_cell.length_a   1.000
_cell.length_b   1.000
_cell.length_c   1.000
_cell.angle_alpha   90.00
_cell.angle_beta   90.00
_cell.angle_gamma   90.00
#
_symmetry.space_group_name_H-M   'P 1'
#
loop_
_entity.id
_entity.type
_entity.pdbx_description
1 polymer ?
#
loop_
_entity_poly.entity_id
_entity_poly.type
_entity_poly.pdbx_seq_one_letter_code
_entity_poly.pdbx_strand_id
1 'polypeptide(L)'
;MRSVTYSLALGLLAGVATSKTFKYAIPAGTKATEGCTLPGEFEISDLTVFTDNVDNTKNMASFHFTDVDTGIDTFCQRNSTSKSASPGTAQRWPCDNPNVEFIYQTSGIPGLTLIEKACPEK
;
A
#
# COMPACT_ATOMS: atom_id res chain seq x y z
N MET A 1 51.51 -27.61 12.33
CA MET A 1 50.33 -27.74 11.44
C MET A 1 49.45 -26.51 11.65
N ARG A 2 49.12 -25.80 10.58
CA ARG A 2 48.44 -24.49 10.61
C ARG A 2 46.92 -24.70 10.74
N SER A 3 46.30 -24.14 11.78
CA SER A 3 44.84 -23.96 11.81
C SER A 3 44.49 -22.65 11.11
N VAL A 4 43.69 -22.75 10.05
CA VAL A 4 43.14 -21.61 9.30
C VAL A 4 41.73 -21.37 9.81
N THR A 5 41.50 -20.23 10.44
CA THR A 5 40.16 -19.80 10.88
C THR A 5 39.47 -19.11 9.70
N TYR A 6 38.39 -19.70 9.18
CA TYR A 6 37.57 -19.08 8.14
C TYR A 6 36.51 -18.18 8.78
N SER A 7 36.70 -16.87 8.71
CA SER A 7 35.67 -15.89 9.04
C SER A 7 34.74 -15.71 7.84
N LEU A 8 33.54 -16.29 7.89
CA LEU A 8 32.46 -16.00 6.93
C LEU A 8 31.81 -14.66 7.31
N ALA A 9 32.23 -13.58 6.67
CA ALA A 9 31.50 -12.31 6.70
C ALA A 9 30.34 -12.39 5.71
N LEU A 10 29.13 -12.66 6.23
CA LEU A 10 27.90 -12.59 5.45
C LEU A 10 27.44 -11.12 5.40
N GLY A 11 27.84 -10.40 4.36
CA GLY A 11 27.38 -9.03 4.12
C GLY A 11 25.93 -9.00 3.67
N LEU A 12 25.04 -8.43 4.48
CA LEU A 12 23.66 -8.12 4.09
C LEU A 12 23.68 -6.93 3.12
N LEU A 13 23.57 -7.20 1.82
CA LEU A 13 23.27 -6.17 0.82
C LEU A 13 21.79 -5.80 0.94
N ALA A 14 21.49 -4.76 1.70
CA ALA A 14 20.18 -4.11 1.67
C ALA A 14 20.04 -3.37 0.33
N GLY A 15 19.38 -3.99 -0.64
CA GLY A 15 19.01 -3.32 -1.88
C GLY A 15 17.90 -2.32 -1.60
N VAL A 16 18.19 -1.03 -1.67
CA VAL A 16 17.17 0.01 -1.64
C VAL A 16 16.42 -0.01 -2.97
N ALA A 17 15.18 -0.51 -2.98
CA ALA A 17 14.31 -0.40 -4.14
C ALA A 17 13.85 1.06 -4.26
N THR A 18 14.25 1.74 -5.33
CA THR A 18 13.72 3.07 -5.64
C THR A 18 12.39 2.91 -6.36
N SER A 19 11.28 3.10 -5.66
CA SER A 19 9.95 3.14 -6.27
C SER A 19 9.80 4.44 -7.07
N LYS A 20 9.32 4.34 -8.31
CA LYS A 20 8.90 5.53 -9.08
C LYS A 20 7.59 6.04 -8.48
N THR A 21 7.52 7.32 -8.14
CA THR A 21 6.28 7.98 -7.73
C THR A 21 5.23 7.81 -8.84
N PHE A 22 4.09 7.22 -8.50
CA PHE A 22 2.93 7.16 -9.39
C PHE A 22 2.33 8.56 -9.49
N LYS A 23 2.56 9.26 -10.59
CA LYS A 23 1.88 10.54 -10.86
C LYS A 23 0.52 10.25 -11.47
N TYR A 24 -0.54 10.28 -10.65
CA TYR A 24 -1.91 10.29 -11.16
C TYR A 24 -2.28 11.73 -11.54
N ALA A 25 -2.55 11.96 -12.83
CA ALA A 25 -3.05 13.25 -13.29
C ALA A 25 -4.57 13.20 -13.33
N ILE A 26 -5.22 14.00 -12.49
CA ILE A 26 -6.66 14.24 -12.50
C ILE A 26 -7.07 14.75 -13.91
N PRO A 27 -8.03 14.12 -14.62
CA PRO A 27 -8.40 14.52 -15.97
C PRO A 27 -8.84 15.98 -16.05
N ALA A 28 -8.30 16.71 -17.04
CA ALA A 28 -8.67 18.10 -17.30
C ALA A 28 -10.18 18.22 -17.55
N GLY A 29 -10.89 18.93 -16.66
CA GLY A 29 -12.34 19.10 -16.71
C GLY A 29 -13.07 18.66 -15.44
N THR A 30 -12.42 17.88 -14.58
CA THR A 30 -12.89 17.68 -13.20
C THR A 30 -12.66 18.97 -12.41
N LYS A 31 -13.75 19.62 -12.02
CA LYS A 31 -13.74 20.81 -11.16
C LYS A 31 -14.24 20.37 -9.80
N ALA A 32 -13.41 20.51 -8.77
CA ALA A 32 -13.88 20.45 -7.41
C ALA A 32 -14.94 21.53 -7.20
N THR A 33 -16.02 21.20 -6.49
CA THR A 33 -16.94 22.22 -5.97
C THR A 33 -16.17 23.11 -4.99
N GLU A 34 -16.56 24.37 -4.83
CA GLU A 34 -15.91 25.25 -3.86
C GLU A 34 -15.88 24.62 -2.45
N GLY A 35 -14.71 24.62 -1.82
CA GLY A 35 -14.44 23.96 -0.54
C GLY A 35 -14.27 22.42 -0.61
N CYS A 36 -14.04 21.83 -1.78
CA CYS A 36 -13.66 20.42 -1.89
C CYS A 36 -12.14 20.25 -2.07
N THR A 37 -11.54 19.45 -1.20
CA THR A 37 -10.16 18.97 -1.34
C THR A 37 -10.13 17.72 -2.21
N LEU A 38 -9.24 17.72 -3.20
CA LEU A 38 -8.99 16.58 -4.09
C LEU A 38 -7.71 15.86 -3.67
N PRO A 39 -7.65 14.51 -3.84
CA PRO A 39 -6.41 13.76 -3.77
C PRO A 39 -5.38 14.27 -4.76
N GLY A 40 -4.11 14.20 -4.39
CA GLY A 40 -2.99 14.69 -5.19
C GLY A 40 -1.79 13.74 -5.16
N GLU A 41 -0.63 14.23 -4.73
CA GLU A 41 0.56 13.38 -4.61
C GLU A 41 0.49 12.58 -3.31
N PHE A 42 0.45 11.24 -3.43
CA PHE A 42 0.45 10.32 -2.30
C PHE A 42 1.79 9.57 -2.16
N GLU A 43 2.09 9.14 -0.95
CA GLU A 43 3.23 8.29 -0.61
C GLU A 43 2.77 7.02 0.12
N ILE A 44 3.48 5.93 -0.14
CA ILE A 44 3.36 4.67 0.59
C ILE A 44 4.68 4.37 1.27
N SER A 45 4.64 4.19 2.58
CA SER A 45 5.80 3.77 3.39
C SER A 45 5.50 2.50 4.18
N ASP A 46 6.55 1.90 4.75
CA ASP A 46 6.47 0.72 5.63
C ASP A 46 5.71 -0.48 5.04
N LEU A 47 5.77 -0.63 3.70
CA LEU A 47 5.12 -1.73 2.99
C LEU A 47 5.68 -3.08 3.47
N THR A 48 4.82 -3.83 4.14
CA THR A 48 5.07 -5.19 4.60
C THR A 48 4.12 -6.13 3.90
N VAL A 49 4.68 -7.16 3.26
CA VAL A 49 3.92 -8.26 2.68
C VAL A 49 4.44 -9.55 3.30
N PHE A 50 3.54 -10.33 3.86
CA PHE A 50 3.85 -11.63 4.46
C PHE A 50 2.93 -12.70 3.88
N THR A 51 3.54 -13.80 3.46
CA THR A 51 2.87 -15.05 3.10
C THR A 51 3.55 -16.17 3.87
N ASP A 52 2.78 -17.02 4.55
CA ASP A 52 3.37 -18.15 5.25
C ASP A 52 3.76 -19.29 4.30
N ASN A 53 4.98 -19.79 4.46
CA ASN A 53 5.52 -20.85 3.60
C ASN A 53 4.99 -22.25 3.94
N VAL A 54 4.05 -22.37 4.89
CA VAL A 54 3.53 -23.66 5.38
C VAL A 54 2.32 -24.10 4.56
N ASP A 55 1.31 -23.23 4.42
CA ASP A 55 0.11 -23.52 3.65
C ASP A 55 -0.35 -22.38 2.73
N ASN A 56 0.39 -21.26 2.67
CA ASN A 56 0.07 -20.04 1.92
C ASN A 56 -1.32 -19.44 2.26
N THR A 57 -1.91 -19.82 3.40
CA THR A 57 -3.23 -19.33 3.80
C THR A 57 -3.14 -18.03 4.58
N LYS A 58 -2.01 -17.76 5.24
CA LYS A 58 -1.79 -16.52 5.99
C LYS A 58 -1.08 -15.53 5.09
N ASN A 59 -1.90 -14.70 4.46
CA ASN A 59 -1.44 -13.56 3.67
C ASN A 59 -1.78 -12.27 4.39
N MET A 60 -0.77 -11.44 4.60
CA MET A 60 -0.90 -10.11 5.17
C MET A 60 -0.25 -9.11 4.22
N ALA A 61 -0.90 -7.97 4.05
CA ALA A 61 -0.28 -6.78 3.50
C ALA A 61 -0.61 -5.61 4.42
N SER A 62 0.40 -4.82 4.76
CA SER A 62 0.23 -3.59 5.52
C SER A 62 1.18 -2.52 5.02
N PHE A 63 0.76 -1.27 5.13
CA PHE A 63 1.54 -0.11 4.72
C PHE A 63 0.94 1.15 5.34
N HIS A 64 1.69 2.24 5.28
CA HIS A 64 1.22 3.56 5.64
C HIS A 64 0.91 4.36 4.37
N PHE A 65 -0.22 5.07 4.35
CA PHE A 65 -0.65 5.94 3.26
C PHE A 65 -0.63 7.39 3.74
N THR A 66 -0.02 8.27 2.96
CA THR A 66 -0.09 9.71 3.18
C THR A 66 -0.42 10.45 1.90
N ASP A 67 -1.33 11.41 1.95
CA ASP A 67 -1.59 12.38 0.87
C ASP A 67 -1.49 13.79 1.47
N VAL A 68 -0.55 14.59 0.97
CA VAL A 68 -0.26 15.93 1.48
C VAL A 68 -1.35 16.94 1.13
N ASP A 69 -2.06 16.72 0.03
CA ASP A 69 -3.09 17.60 -0.49
C ASP A 69 -4.39 17.44 0.31
N THR A 70 -4.75 16.22 0.71
CA THR A 70 -5.90 15.95 1.59
C THR A 70 -5.57 15.92 3.08
N GLY A 71 -4.28 15.86 3.42
CA GLY A 71 -3.81 15.75 4.80
C GLY A 71 -4.10 14.39 5.44
N ILE A 72 -4.47 13.38 4.64
CA ILE A 72 -4.70 12.03 5.13
C ILE A 72 -3.37 11.39 5.47
N ASP A 73 -3.31 10.82 6.66
CA ASP A 73 -2.24 9.99 7.18
C ASP A 73 -2.94 8.79 7.84
N THR A 74 -2.74 7.59 7.29
CA THR A 74 -3.46 6.40 7.75
C THR A 74 -2.66 5.12 7.56
N PHE A 75 -2.80 4.21 8.52
CA PHE A 75 -2.37 2.84 8.36
C PHE A 75 -3.41 2.02 7.58
N CYS A 76 -2.93 1.13 6.72
CA CYS A 76 -3.73 0.24 5.90
C CYS A 76 -3.25 -1.19 6.12
N GLN A 77 -4.18 -2.12 6.35
CA GLN A 77 -3.82 -3.53 6.47
C GLN A 77 -4.92 -4.47 5.97
N ARG A 78 -4.49 -5.63 5.47
CA ARG A 78 -5.35 -6.81 5.37
C ARG A 78 -4.65 -8.03 5.94
N ASN A 79 -5.43 -8.92 6.53
CA ASN A 79 -5.03 -10.26 6.89
C ASN A 79 -6.15 -11.26 6.56
N SER A 80 -6.00 -12.53 6.93
CA SER A 80 -6.97 -13.60 6.65
C SER A 80 -8.36 -13.40 7.28
N THR A 81 -8.49 -12.52 8.28
CA THR A 81 -9.76 -12.22 8.95
C THR A 81 -10.40 -10.92 8.48
N SER A 82 -9.67 -10.11 7.69
CA SER A 82 -10.16 -8.83 7.18
C SER A 82 -11.34 -9.05 6.23
N LYS A 83 -12.39 -8.25 6.41
CA LYS A 83 -13.57 -8.25 5.54
C LYS A 83 -13.41 -7.17 4.46
N SER A 84 -13.77 -7.51 3.23
CA SER A 84 -13.87 -6.53 2.15
C SER A 84 -15.03 -5.56 2.44
N ALA A 85 -14.80 -4.26 2.24
CA ALA A 85 -15.85 -3.23 2.25
C ALA A 85 -16.70 -3.28 0.97
N SER A 86 -16.15 -3.81 -0.13
CA SER A 86 -16.85 -3.95 -1.41
C SER A 86 -17.47 -5.35 -1.56
N PRO A 87 -18.75 -5.45 -1.97
CA PRO A 87 -19.38 -6.71 -2.38
C PRO A 87 -19.06 -7.11 -3.84
N GLY A 88 -18.31 -6.28 -4.56
CA GLY A 88 -17.99 -6.47 -5.98
C GLY A 88 -16.90 -7.52 -6.26
N THR A 89 -16.55 -7.66 -7.54
CA THR A 89 -15.55 -8.64 -8.02
C THR A 89 -14.12 -8.33 -7.57
N ALA A 90 -13.79 -7.06 -7.34
CA ALA A 90 -12.55 -6.65 -6.70
C ALA A 90 -12.81 -6.38 -5.22
N GLN A 91 -12.23 -7.22 -4.36
CA GLN A 91 -12.24 -7.01 -2.92
C GLN A 91 -11.47 -5.74 -2.57
N ARG A 92 -12.07 -4.89 -1.74
CA ARG A 92 -11.49 -3.62 -1.28
C ARG A 92 -11.41 -3.67 0.23
N TRP A 93 -10.25 -3.32 0.77
CA TRP A 93 -10.04 -3.29 2.21
C TRP A 93 -9.93 -1.84 2.66
N PRO A 94 -10.74 -1.40 3.65
CA PRO A 94 -10.61 -0.06 4.19
C PRO A 94 -9.31 0.05 4.98
N CYS A 95 -8.70 1.23 4.94
CA CYS A 95 -7.68 1.64 5.89
C CYS A 95 -8.34 2.08 7.21
N ASP A 96 -7.54 2.46 8.21
CA ASP A 96 -8.07 3.00 9.47
C ASP A 96 -8.89 4.29 9.23
N ASN A 97 -8.47 5.11 8.25
CA ASN A 97 -9.28 6.17 7.69
C ASN A 97 -10.25 5.62 6.61
N PRO A 98 -11.58 5.75 6.79
CA PRO A 98 -12.56 5.17 5.88
C PRO A 98 -12.63 5.85 4.50
N ASN A 99 -11.95 6.99 4.32
CA ASN A 99 -11.83 7.64 3.02
C ASN A 99 -10.77 6.98 2.12
N VAL A 100 -9.97 6.05 2.65
CA VAL A 100 -8.97 5.31 1.89
C VAL A 100 -9.31 3.82 1.90
N GLU A 101 -9.37 3.24 0.71
CA GLU A 101 -9.47 1.81 0.48
C GLU A 101 -8.30 1.36 -0.39
N PHE A 102 -7.99 0.06 -0.34
CA PHE A 102 -7.02 -0.52 -1.25
C PHE A 102 -7.46 -1.88 -1.79
N ILE A 103 -6.93 -2.21 -2.96
CA ILE A 103 -7.01 -3.53 -3.56
C ILE A 103 -5.58 -4.06 -3.60
N TYR A 104 -5.34 -5.20 -2.97
CA TYR A 104 -4.09 -5.94 -3.07
C TYR A 104 -4.30 -7.24 -3.85
N GLN A 105 -3.57 -7.41 -4.96
CA GLN A 105 -3.66 -8.58 -5.83
C GLN A 105 -2.33 -9.33 -5.84
N THR A 106 -2.40 -10.65 -5.68
CA THR A 106 -1.24 -11.56 -5.78
C THR A 106 -1.27 -12.43 -7.04
N SER A 107 -2.44 -12.54 -7.69
CA SER A 107 -2.65 -13.27 -8.94
C SER A 107 -3.02 -12.33 -10.08
N GLY A 108 -2.65 -12.67 -11.32
CA GLY A 108 -2.89 -11.82 -12.49
C GLY A 108 -1.81 -10.75 -12.62
N ILE A 109 -2.19 -9.47 -12.56
CA ILE A 109 -1.25 -8.35 -12.44
C ILE A 109 -1.05 -8.09 -10.95
N PRO A 110 0.03 -8.59 -10.32
CA PRO A 110 0.25 -8.37 -8.90
C PRO A 110 0.49 -6.89 -8.64
N GLY A 111 -0.09 -6.37 -7.57
CA GLY A 111 0.04 -4.96 -7.25
C GLY A 111 -0.86 -4.49 -6.13
N LEU A 112 -0.58 -3.27 -5.72
CA LEU A 112 -1.38 -2.48 -4.80
C LEU A 112 -2.07 -1.39 -5.62
N THR A 113 -3.39 -1.34 -5.55
CA THR A 113 -4.20 -0.22 -6.07
C THR A 113 -4.78 0.52 -4.89
N LEU A 114 -4.66 1.84 -4.88
CA LEU A 114 -5.17 2.71 -3.82
C LEU A 114 -6.36 3.49 -4.34
N ILE A 115 -7.33 3.72 -3.47
CA ILE A 115 -8.57 4.42 -3.77
C ILE A 115 -8.78 5.40 -2.63
N GLU A 116 -8.75 6.69 -2.94
CA GLU A 116 -9.04 7.76 -2.00
C GLU A 116 -10.32 8.49 -2.42
N LYS A 117 -11.20 8.72 -1.45
CA LYS A 117 -12.43 9.48 -1.65
C LYS A 117 -12.09 10.96 -1.85
N ALA A 118 -12.42 11.50 -3.02
CA ALA A 118 -12.41 12.94 -3.25
C ALA A 118 -13.57 13.63 -2.52
N CYS A 119 -13.34 14.87 -2.06
CA CYS A 119 -14.33 15.66 -1.33
C CYS A 119 -14.95 14.93 -0.12
N PRO A 120 -14.17 14.40 0.85
CA PRO A 120 -14.74 13.63 1.96
C PRO A 120 -15.69 14.44 2.87
N GLU A 121 -15.49 15.76 2.93
CA GLU A 121 -16.28 16.75 3.70
C GLU A 121 -17.67 17.06 3.13
N LYS A 122 -18.04 16.48 1.98
CA LYS A 122 -19.32 16.73 1.29
C LYS A 122 -20.26 15.54 1.36
#